data_AF-A0A1D6QLA3-F1
#
_entry.id   AF-A0A1D6QLA3-F1
#
_cell.length_a   1.000
_cell.length_b   1.000
_cell.length_c   1.000
_cell.angle_alpha   90.00
_cell.angle_beta   90.00
_cell.angle_gamma   90.00
#
_symmetry.space_group_name_H-M   'P 1'
#
loop_
_entity.id
_entity.type
_entity.pdbx_description
1 polymer ?
#
loop_
_entity_poly.entity_id
_entity_poly.type
_entity_poly.pdbx_seq_one_letter_code
_entity_poly.pdbx_strand_id
1 'polypeptide(L)' 'MGLAHGDGATEVACNLLHPDAVGADQVQERVSRLAAGLGVGVGQGYFTDLSREKVVELYLQAAQAA' A
#
# COMPACT_ATOMS: atom_id res chain seq x y z
N MET A 1 1.15 2.69 -5.61
CA MET A 1 1.99 3.90 -5.52
C MET A 1 3.35 3.46 -4.96
N GLY A 2 4.46 4.07 -5.38
CA GLY A 2 5.77 3.78 -4.82
C GLY A 2 6.15 4.80 -3.75
N LEU A 3 6.59 4.35 -2.59
CA LEU A 3 7.09 5.21 -1.51
C LEU A 3 8.57 4.90 -1.28
N ALA A 4 9.42 5.91 -1.37
CA ALA A 4 10.84 5.78 -1.03
C ALA A 4 11.08 6.42 0.32
N HIS A 5 11.71 5.68 1.23
CA HIS A 5 12.06 6.13 2.56
C HIS A 5 13.59 6.11 2.75
N GLY A 6 14.11 6.79 3.77
CA GLY A 6 15.55 7.07 3.93
C GLY A 6 16.41 5.87 4.33
N ASP A 7 15.79 4.76 4.68
CA ASP A 7 16.36 3.51 5.20
C ASP A 7 16.63 2.47 4.11
N GLY A 8 16.61 2.88 2.84
CA GLY A 8 17.15 2.08 1.73
C GLY A 8 16.23 0.98 1.21
N ALA A 9 14.97 0.94 1.66
CA ALA A 9 13.93 0.16 1.00
C ALA A 9 12.90 1.09 0.33
N THR A 10 12.08 0.50 -0.54
CA THR A 10 10.99 1.18 -1.23
C THR A 10 9.74 0.34 -1.01
N GLU A 11 8.65 1.01 -0.64
CA GLU A 11 7.37 0.35 -0.40
C GLU A 11 6.46 0.49 -1.61
N VAL A 12 5.62 -0.53 -1.79
CA VAL A 12 4.50 -0.49 -2.73
C VAL A 12 3.23 -0.26 -1.92
N ALA A 13 2.78 0.99 -1.88
CA ALA A 13 1.53 1.36 -1.22
C ALA A 13 0.33 1.03 -2.13
N CYS A 14 -0.59 0.23 -1.61
CA CYS A 14 -1.78 -0.25 -2.31
C CYS A 14 -3.05 0.18 -1.57
N ASN A 15 -3.98 0.79 -2.30
CA ASN A 15 -5.31 1.10 -1.79
C ASN A 15 -6.28 0.02 -2.26
N LEU A 16 -6.89 -0.72 -1.34
CA LEU A 16 -7.97 -1.67 -1.66
C LEU A 16 -9.26 -0.90 -1.89
N LEU A 17 -9.53 -0.54 -3.15
CA LEU A 17 -10.74 0.23 -3.52
C LEU A 17 -12.03 -0.61 -3.41
N HIS A 18 -11.92 -1.93 -3.60
CA HIS A 18 -13.00 -2.89 -3.48
C HIS A 18 -12.54 -4.10 -2.64
N PRO A 19 -12.42 -3.94 -1.32
CA PRO A 19 -11.87 -4.99 -0.45
C PRO A 19 -12.73 -6.28 -0.43
N ASP A 20 -14.01 -6.17 -0.79
CA ASP A 20 -14.92 -7.33 -0.92
C ASP A 20 -14.60 -8.20 -2.15
N ALA A 21 -13.87 -7.67 -3.13
CA ALA A 21 -13.50 -8.36 -4.37
C ALA A 21 -12.01 -8.72 -4.41
N VAL A 22 -11.14 -7.87 -3.86
CA VAL A 22 -9.69 -8.05 -3.88
C VAL A 22 -9.14 -7.88 -2.46
N GLY A 23 -8.63 -8.99 -1.91
CA GLY A 23 -8.02 -9.01 -0.58
C GLY A 23 -6.53 -8.66 -0.60
N ALA A 24 -5.97 -8.35 0.57
CA ALA A 24 -4.54 -8.03 0.72
C ALA A 24 -3.62 -9.19 0.31
N ASP A 25 -4.00 -10.43 0.59
CA ASP A 25 -3.20 -11.61 0.19
C ASP A 25 -3.03 -11.70 -1.33
N GLN A 26 -4.10 -11.40 -2.08
CA GLN A 26 -4.05 -11.38 -3.55
C GLN A 26 -3.13 -10.26 -4.05
N VAL A 27 -3.16 -9.09 -3.40
CA VAL A 27 -2.24 -7.99 -3.72
C VAL A 27 -0.80 -8.39 -3.41
N GLN A 28 -0.53 -8.99 -2.25
CA GLN A 28 0.79 -9.46 -1.85
C GLN A 28 1.36 -10.47 -2.85
N GLU A 29 0.58 -11.49 -3.22
CA GLU A 29 0.98 -12.50 -4.20
C GLU A 29 1.33 -11.84 -5.54
N ARG A 30 0.49 -10.89 -5.98
CA ARG A 30 0.69 -10.20 -7.25
C ARG A 30 1.98 -9.38 -7.25
N VAL A 31 2.26 -8.65 -6.18
CA VAL A 31 3.50 -7.86 -6.02
C VAL A 31 4.72 -8.78 -6.01
N SER A 32 4.70 -9.85 -5.22
CA SER A 32 5.79 -10.82 -5.15
C SER A 32 6.10 -11.44 -6.51
N ARG A 33 5.06 -11.85 -7.28
CA ARG A 33 5.24 -12.43 -8.61
C ARG A 33 5.86 -11.44 -9.61
N LEU A 34 5.44 -10.18 -9.58
CA LEU A 34 6.01 -9.14 -10.44
C LEU A 34 7.46 -8.85 -10.07
N ALA A 35 7.76 -8.73 -8.78
CA ALA A 35 9.11 -8.46 -8.29
C ALA A 35 10.08 -9.60 -8.59
N ALA A 36 9.63 -10.86 -8.47
CA ALA A 36 10.42 -12.02 -8.88
C ALA A 36 10.83 -11.95 -10.36
N GLY A 37 9.93 -11.50 -11.24
CA GLY A 37 10.23 -11.25 -12.65
C GLY A 37 11.25 -10.13 -12.90
N LEU A 38 11.42 -9.23 -11.93
CA LEU A 38 12.39 -8.14 -11.94
C LEU A 38 13.69 -8.47 -11.19
N GLY A 39 13.78 -9.65 -10.57
CA GLY A 39 14.91 -10.03 -9.71
C GLY A 39 14.99 -9.23 -8.41
N VAL A 40 13.87 -8.68 -7.94
CA VAL A 40 13.79 -7.84 -6.73
C VAL A 40 13.18 -8.65 -5.59
N GLY A 41 13.81 -8.59 -4.41
CA GLY A 41 13.26 -9.17 -3.18
C GLY A 41 12.09 -8.36 -2.64
N VAL A 42 11.07 -9.05 -2.12
CA VAL A 42 9.87 -8.41 -1.55
C VAL A 42 9.62 -8.92 -0.14
N GLY A 43 9.39 -7.99 0.79
CA GLY A 43 8.94 -8.28 2.16
C GLY A 43 7.41 -8.43 2.26
N GLN A 44 6.93 -8.78 3.45
CA GLN A 44 5.49 -8.79 3.73
C GLN A 44 4.97 -7.37 3.89
N GLY A 45 3.85 -7.07 3.23
CA GLY A 45 3.11 -5.84 3.41
C GLY A 45 2.35 -5.82 4.74
N TYR A 46 1.87 -4.62 5.10
CA TYR A 46 1.05 -4.38 6.27
C TYR A 46 -0.10 -3.45 5.92
N PHE A 47 -1.20 -3.55 6.66
CA PHE A 47 -2.24 -2.53 6.60
C PHE A 47 -1.76 -1.30 7.36
N THR A 48 -2.01 -0.12 6.82
CA THR A 48 -2.00 1.08 7.67
C THR A 48 -3.18 0.92 8.63
N ASP A 49 -2.94 0.89 9.94
CA ASP A 49 -3.92 0.61 11.03
C ASP A 49 -5.07 1.63 11.16
N LEU A 50 -5.42 2.29 10.08
CA LEU A 50 -6.41 3.34 10.01
C LEU A 50 -7.74 2.73 9.61
N SER A 51 -8.77 2.97 10.41
CA SER A 51 -10.13 2.70 9.99
C SER A 51 -10.48 3.53 8.75
N ARG A 52 -11.48 3.10 7.99
CA ARG A 52 -11.95 3.84 6.81
C ARG A 52 -12.31 5.29 7.15
N GLU A 53 -12.96 5.50 8.29
CA GLU A 53 -13.33 6.82 8.79
C GLU A 53 -12.08 7.68 9.01
N LYS A 54 -11.02 7.08 9.59
CA LYS A 54 -9.76 7.78 9.82
C LYS A 54 -9.03 8.13 8.53
N VAL A 55 -9.08 7.24 7.52
CA VAL A 55 -8.52 7.53 6.19
C VAL A 55 -9.25 8.71 5.53
N VAL A 56 -10.58 8.74 5.59
CA VAL A 56 -11.39 9.85 5.05
C VAL A 56 -11.09 11.15 5.79
N GLU A 57 -11.00 11.11 7.12
CA GLU A 57 -10.65 12.27 7.96
C GLU A 57 -9.28 12.86 7.55
N LEU A 58 -8.24 12.03 7.46
CA LEU A 58 -6.88 12.46 7.10
C LEU A 58 -6.83 13.04 5.68
N TYR A 59 -7.54 12.43 4.73
CA TYR A 59 -7.64 12.96 3.37
C TYR A 59 -8.27 14.36 3.35
N LEU A 60 -9.38 14.56 4.06
CA LEU A 60 -10.05 15.86 4.14
C LEU A 60 -9.20 16.93 4.83
N GLN A 61 -8.44 16.56 5.87
CA GLN A 61 -7.50 17.45 6.53
C GLN A 61 -6.37 17.87 5.59
N ALA A 62 -5.77 16.93 4.86
CA ALA A 62 -4.73 17.22 3.88
C ALA A 62 -5.23 18.13 2.75
N ALA A 63 -6.45 17.91 2.27
CA ALA A 63 -7.06 18.72 1.21
C ALA A 63 -7.42 20.15 1.65
N GLN A 64 -7.64 20.40 2.95
CA GLN A 64 -7.92 21.73 3.49
C GLN A 64 -6.66 22.52 3.84
N ALA A 65 -5.51 21.85 3.92
CA ALA A 65 -4.21 22.47 4.18
C ALA A 65 -3.46 22.88 2.89
N ALA A 66 -4.08 22.72 1.72
CA ALA A 66 -3.57 23.07 0.40
C ALA A 66 -4.31 24.29 -0.17
#